data_AF-A0A2V9PCF8-F1
#
_entry.id   AF-A0A2V9PCF8-F1
#
_cell.length_a   1.000
_cell.length_b   1.000
_cell.length_c   1.000
_cell.angle_alpha   90.00
_cell.angle_beta   90.00
_cell.angle_gamma   90.00
#
_symmetry.space_group_name_H-M   'P 1'
#
loop_
_entity.id
_entity.type
_entity.pdbx_description
1 polymer ?
#
loop_
_entity_poly.entity_id
_entity_poly.type
_entity_poly.pdbx_seq_one_letter_code
_entity_poly.pdbx_strand_id
1 'polypeptide(L)'
;MSRHSGFERQMRKALQRHTRILALNAGWPTDLGGRAGNGTSGMDLTWITGRVALGGGIWTSEHMSEIARAGITHIIDMQIEFDDTPLAEPFGIAVLWNPTDDDFQPKDPELFQRGVEFASQALVLAPTGGRFC
;
A
#
# COMPACT_ATOMS: atom_id res chain seq x y z
N MET A 1 -31.74 6.31 -24.68
CA MET A 1 -30.39 5.86 -25.10
C MET A 1 -29.42 7.01 -24.90
N SER A 2 -28.72 7.05 -23.77
CA SER A 2 -28.03 8.25 -23.28
C SER A 2 -26.56 8.32 -23.71
N ARG A 3 -26.18 9.48 -24.25
CA ARG A 3 -24.89 9.82 -24.88
C ARG A 3 -23.68 9.84 -23.91
N HIS A 4 -23.89 9.57 -22.62
CA HIS A 4 -22.84 9.62 -21.58
C HIS A 4 -21.81 8.48 -21.63
N SER A 5 -22.18 7.31 -22.17
CA SER A 5 -21.28 6.14 -22.17
C SER A 5 -20.08 6.24 -23.14
N GLY A 6 -20.11 7.17 -24.10
CA GLY A 6 -19.02 7.38 -25.07
C GLY A 6 -17.86 8.19 -24.49
N PHE A 7 -18.18 9.23 -23.73
CA PHE A 7 -17.21 10.17 -23.16
C PHE A 7 -16.36 9.51 -22.07
N GLU A 8 -16.98 8.77 -21.15
CA GLU A 8 -16.27 8.03 -20.10
C GLU A 8 -15.33 6.96 -20.68
N ARG A 9 -15.74 6.30 -21.77
CA ARG A 9 -14.88 5.33 -22.48
C ARG A 9 -13.69 6.01 -23.15
N GLN A 10 -13.87 7.21 -23.71
CA GLN A 10 -12.76 7.97 -24.27
C GLN A 10 -11.83 8.50 -23.18
N MET A 11 -12.36 8.95 -22.04
CA MET A 11 -11.58 9.43 -20.91
C MET A 11 -10.76 8.30 -20.26
N ARG A 12 -11.34 7.11 -20.05
CA ARG A 12 -10.61 5.92 -19.57
C ARG A 12 -9.50 5.51 -20.55
N LYS A 13 -9.74 5.54 -21.86
CA LYS A 13 -8.71 5.25 -22.86
C LYS A 13 -7.60 6.31 -22.90
N ALA A 14 -7.94 7.58 -22.70
CA ALA A 14 -6.96 8.68 -22.66
C ALA A 14 -6.10 8.63 -21.40
N LEU A 15 -6.70 8.35 -20.24
CA LEU A 15 -6.01 8.15 -18.97
C LEU A 15 -5.10 6.92 -19.02
N GLN A 16 -5.57 5.79 -19.52
CA GLN A 16 -4.74 4.59 -19.72
C GLN A 16 -3.53 4.84 -20.63
N ARG A 17 -3.68 5.69 -21.66
CA ARG A 17 -2.56 6.07 -22.54
C ARG A 17 -1.57 7.01 -21.85
N HIS A 18 -2.05 7.97 -21.05
CA HIS A 18 -1.19 8.87 -20.28
C HIS A 18 -0.43 8.16 -19.16
N THR A 19 -1.09 7.28 -18.41
CA THR A 19 -0.47 6.48 -17.34
C THR A 19 0.61 5.55 -17.89
N ARG A 20 0.41 4.98 -19.09
CA ARG A 20 1.42 4.15 -19.75
C ARG A 20 2.66 4.92 -20.19
N ILE A 21 2.51 6.16 -20.66
CA ILE A 21 3.64 7.02 -21.06
C ILE A 21 4.44 7.48 -19.83
N LEU A 22 3.77 7.79 -18.72
CA LEU A 22 4.42 8.13 -17.45
C LEU A 22 5.16 6.92 -16.83
N ALA A 23 4.55 5.73 -16.85
CA ALA A 23 5.17 4.50 -16.35
C ALA A 23 6.44 4.09 -17.14
N LEU A 24 6.42 4.24 -18.47
CA LEU A 24 7.57 3.92 -19.33
C LEU A 24 8.75 4.87 -19.16
N ASN A 25 8.51 6.16 -18.88
CA ASN A 25 9.58 7.15 -18.67
C ASN A 25 10.14 7.13 -17.24
N ALA A 26 9.39 6.62 -16.26
CA ALA A 26 9.78 6.56 -14.85
C ALA A 26 10.36 5.20 -14.40
N GLY A 27 10.43 4.20 -15.29
CA GLY A 27 10.94 2.86 -14.95
C GLY A 27 9.98 2.03 -14.08
N TRP A 28 8.68 2.33 -14.09
CA TRP A 28 7.68 1.59 -13.33
C TRP A 28 7.39 0.24 -14.01
N PRO A 29 7.30 -0.89 -13.28
CA PRO A 29 6.91 -2.18 -13.85
C PRO A 29 5.55 -2.11 -14.56
N THR A 30 5.48 -2.56 -15.81
CA THR A 30 4.25 -2.54 -16.63
C THR A 30 3.25 -3.66 -16.33
N ASP A 31 3.52 -4.49 -15.33
CA ASP A 31 2.58 -5.54 -14.89
C ASP A 31 1.78 -5.06 -13.68
N LEU A 32 0.77 -4.22 -13.94
CA LEU A 32 -0.32 -3.93 -13.01
C LEU A 32 -1.49 -4.90 -13.25
N GLY A 33 -1.19 -6.17 -13.47
CA GLY A 33 -2.17 -7.26 -13.58
C GLY A 33 -2.80 -7.66 -12.25
N GLY A 34 -3.20 -6.70 -11.42
CA GLY A 34 -4.02 -6.96 -10.24
C GLY A 34 -5.41 -7.40 -10.68
N ARG A 35 -5.70 -8.70 -10.59
CA ARG A 35 -7.04 -9.25 -10.84
C ARG A 35 -8.00 -8.68 -9.78
N ALA A 36 -9.12 -8.13 -10.25
CA ALA A 36 -10.26 -7.81 -9.41
C ALA A 36 -10.67 -9.06 -8.59
N GLY A 37 -10.76 -8.87 -7.28
CA GLY A 37 -10.83 -9.93 -6.27
C GLY A 37 -11.89 -11.00 -6.53
N ASN A 38 -11.42 -12.24 -6.55
CA ASN A 38 -12.16 -13.41 -6.13
C ASN A 38 -11.38 -13.96 -4.92
N GLY A 39 -12.03 -14.10 -3.76
CA GLY A 39 -11.41 -14.20 -2.45
C GLY A 39 -10.10 -15.00 -2.40
N THR A 40 -9.01 -14.31 -2.03
CA THR A 40 -7.72 -14.93 -1.74
C THR A 40 -7.61 -15.15 -0.24
N SER A 41 -7.33 -16.38 0.16
CA SER A 41 -7.12 -16.79 1.55
C SER A 41 -5.78 -16.31 2.12
N GLY A 42 -5.29 -15.13 1.72
CA GLY A 42 -4.00 -14.59 2.11
C GLY A 42 -3.91 -13.09 1.83
N MET A 43 -2.88 -12.46 2.39
CA MET A 43 -2.69 -11.02 2.38
C MET A 43 -2.59 -10.45 0.97
N ASP A 44 -3.36 -9.39 0.73
CA ASP A 44 -3.19 -8.53 -0.45
C ASP A 44 -1.94 -7.67 -0.24
N LEU A 45 -0.88 -7.94 -1.00
CA LEU A 45 0.40 -7.24 -0.95
C LEU A 45 0.95 -7.05 -2.37
N THR A 46 1.15 -5.79 -2.76
CA THR A 46 1.78 -5.41 -4.02
C THR A 46 3.08 -4.66 -3.77
N TRP A 47 4.20 -5.21 -4.23
CA TRP A 47 5.51 -4.55 -4.14
C TRP A 47 5.59 -3.37 -5.11
N ILE A 48 5.73 -2.16 -4.57
CA ILE A 48 5.97 -0.92 -5.33
C ILE A 48 7.46 -0.78 -5.65
N THR A 49 8.32 -1.24 -4.75
CA THR A 49 9.77 -1.35 -4.97
C THR A 49 10.27 -2.66 -4.36
N GLY A 50 11.57 -2.96 -4.49
CA GLY A 50 12.18 -4.11 -3.81
C GLY A 50 12.13 -4.06 -2.27
N ARG A 51 11.69 -2.94 -1.67
CA ARG A 51 11.62 -2.72 -0.22
C ARG A 51 10.30 -2.11 0.27
N VAL A 52 9.40 -1.76 -0.65
CA VAL A 52 8.12 -1.09 -0.36
C VAL A 52 7.01 -1.95 -0.93
N ALA A 53 6.05 -2.34 -0.10
CA ALA A 53 4.78 -2.92 -0.53
C ALA A 53 3.63 -1.99 -0.15
N LEU A 54 2.48 -2.20 -0.78
CA LEU A 54 1.18 -1.66 -0.38
C LEU A 54 0.25 -2.86 -0.21
N GLY A 55 -0.53 -2.90 0.87
CA GLY A 55 -1.43 -4.00 1.14
C GLY A 55 -2.79 -3.60 1.69
N GLY A 56 -3.66 -4.60 1.83
CA GLY A 56 -4.94 -4.49 2.53
C GLY A 56 -4.79 -4.57 4.05
N GLY A 57 -5.91 -4.46 4.77
CA GLY A 57 -5.95 -4.58 6.22
C GLY A 57 -5.52 -5.96 6.72
N ILE A 58 -4.75 -5.99 7.82
CA ILE A 58 -4.19 -7.23 8.37
C ILE A 58 -5.23 -7.95 9.23
N TRP A 59 -5.75 -7.30 10.28
CA TRP A 59 -6.87 -7.71 11.16
C TRP A 59 -6.71 -9.02 11.95
N THR A 60 -5.86 -9.95 11.50
CA THR A 60 -5.73 -11.29 12.06
C THR A 60 -4.27 -11.69 12.23
N SER A 61 -4.01 -12.57 13.21
CA SER A 61 -2.67 -13.10 13.45
C SER A 61 -2.15 -13.97 12.30
N GLU A 62 -3.04 -14.62 11.55
CA GLU A 62 -2.69 -15.39 10.35
C GLU A 62 -2.14 -14.48 9.26
N HIS A 63 -2.84 -13.39 8.97
CA HIS A 63 -2.38 -12.36 8.04
C HIS A 63 -1.08 -11.70 8.48
N MET A 64 -0.93 -11.37 9.77
CA MET A 64 0.34 -10.83 10.29
C MET A 64 1.49 -11.85 10.16
N SER A 65 1.20 -13.14 10.31
CA SER A 65 2.21 -14.19 10.07
C SER A 65 2.66 -14.23 8.62
N GLU A 66 1.77 -13.94 7.66
CA GLU A 66 2.13 -13.82 6.25
C GLU A 66 2.98 -12.58 5.96
N ILE A 67 2.63 -11.45 6.58
CA ILE A 67 3.43 -10.21 6.54
C ILE A 67 4.85 -10.46 7.04
N ALA A 68 4.99 -11.13 8.19
CA ALA A 68 6.27 -11.52 8.75
C ALA A 68 7.07 -12.45 7.80
N ARG A 69 6.42 -13.45 7.19
CA ARG A 69 7.05 -14.36 6.23
C ARG A 69 7.48 -13.66 4.94
N ALA A 70 6.81 -12.59 4.53
CA ALA A 70 7.22 -11.75 3.41
C ALA A 70 8.48 -10.92 3.70
N GLY A 71 8.96 -10.96 4.95
CA GLY A 71 10.15 -10.26 5.41
C GLY A 71 9.91 -8.78 5.68
N ILE A 72 8.65 -8.35 5.83
CA ILE A 72 8.30 -7.01 6.25
C ILE A 72 8.72 -6.82 7.71
N THR A 73 9.36 -5.69 7.98
CA THR A 73 9.89 -5.34 9.31
C THR A 73 9.24 -4.08 9.88
N HIS A 74 8.57 -3.30 9.04
CA HIS A 74 7.92 -2.04 9.40
C HIS A 74 6.55 -1.94 8.71
N ILE A 75 5.54 -1.46 9.43
CA ILE A 75 4.17 -1.29 8.91
C ILE A 75 3.72 0.14 9.18
N ILE A 76 3.11 0.78 8.18
CA ILE A 76 2.32 1.99 8.39
C ILE A 76 0.85 1.61 8.33
N ASP A 77 0.22 1.51 9.51
CA ASP A 77 -1.19 1.18 9.63
C ASP A 77 -2.02 2.45 9.59
N MET A 78 -2.77 2.65 8.51
CA MET A 78 -3.59 3.84 8.30
C MET A 78 -5.04 3.65 8.78
N GLN A 79 -5.43 2.46 9.22
CA GLN A 79 -6.82 2.17 9.58
C GLN A 79 -7.16 2.74 10.96
N ILE A 80 -8.31 3.41 11.07
CA ILE A 80 -8.76 3.96 12.35
C ILE A 80 -9.43 2.88 13.23
N GLU A 81 -9.98 1.85 12.63
CA GLU A 81 -10.82 0.86 13.30
C GLU A 81 -10.03 -0.23 14.04
N PHE A 82 -8.76 -0.41 13.67
CA PHE A 82 -7.93 -1.50 14.18
C PHE A 82 -6.48 -1.05 14.28
N ASP A 83 -5.86 -1.27 15.42
CA ASP A 83 -4.42 -1.06 15.63
C ASP A 83 -3.72 -2.41 15.51
N ASP A 84 -2.92 -2.59 14.46
CA ASP A 84 -2.20 -3.84 14.19
C ASP A 84 -0.99 -4.07 15.13
N THR A 85 -0.63 -3.10 15.99
CA THR A 85 0.53 -3.20 16.90
C THR A 85 0.54 -4.49 17.75
N PRO A 86 -0.57 -4.92 18.39
CA PRO A 86 -0.59 -6.15 19.18
C PRO A 86 -0.39 -7.42 18.35
N LEU A 87 -0.79 -7.41 17.07
CA LEU A 87 -0.55 -8.55 16.17
C LEU A 87 0.92 -8.64 15.78
N ALA A 88 1.59 -7.50 15.65
CA ALA A 88 2.97 -7.38 15.19
C ALA A 88 4.01 -7.72 16.26
N GLU A 89 3.68 -7.51 17.54
CA GLU A 89 4.57 -7.70 18.69
C GLU A 89 5.31 -9.05 18.69
N PRO A 90 4.66 -10.21 18.46
CA PRO A 90 5.33 -11.52 18.48
C PRO A 90 6.39 -11.70 17.38
N PHE A 91 6.35 -10.87 16.33
CA PHE A 91 7.26 -10.93 15.19
C PHE A 91 8.36 -9.87 15.25
N GLY A 92 8.33 -8.96 16.24
CA GLY A 92 9.27 -7.84 16.34
C GLY A 92 9.13 -6.85 15.19
N ILE A 93 7.95 -6.76 14.58
CA ILE A 93 7.65 -5.82 13.50
C ILE A 93 7.28 -4.48 14.10
N ALA A 94 7.92 -3.40 13.65
CA ALA A 94 7.60 -2.06 14.10
C ALA A 94 6.34 -1.55 13.39
N VAL A 95 5.35 -1.08 14.15
CA VAL A 95 4.12 -0.51 13.59
C VAL A 95 4.05 0.97 13.93
N LEU A 96 3.81 1.79 12.92
CA LEU A 96 3.27 3.13 13.09
C LEU A 96 1.76 3.03 12.88
N TRP A 97 1.00 3.03 13.96
CA TRP A 97 -0.44 3.26 13.88
C TRP A 97 -0.69 4.75 13.63
N ASN A 98 -1.11 5.05 12.40
CA ASN A 98 -1.38 6.38 11.88
C ASN A 98 -2.86 6.50 11.47
N PRO A 99 -3.79 6.35 12.44
CA PRO A 99 -5.21 6.17 12.18
C PRO A 99 -5.77 7.31 11.35
N THR A 100 -6.44 6.97 10.25
CA THR A 100 -6.94 7.92 9.26
C THR A 100 -8.34 7.52 8.81
N ASP A 101 -9.31 8.45 8.91
CA ASP A 101 -10.64 8.23 8.36
C ASP A 101 -10.60 8.11 6.82
N ASP A 102 -11.21 7.06 6.26
CA ASP A 102 -11.42 6.93 4.81
C ASP A 102 -12.70 7.67 4.38
N ASP A 103 -12.67 9.00 4.44
CA ASP A 103 -13.81 9.90 4.26
C ASP A 103 -13.73 10.78 2.98
N PHE A 104 -12.71 10.54 2.15
CA PHE A 104 -12.35 11.35 0.98
C PHE A 104 -12.08 12.84 1.26
N GLN A 105 -11.86 13.22 2.52
CA GLN A 105 -11.51 14.58 2.90
C GLN A 105 -9.99 14.81 2.84
N PRO A 106 -9.55 16.05 2.61
CA PRO A 106 -8.16 16.42 2.81
C PRO A 106 -7.69 16.06 4.22
N LYS A 107 -6.48 15.50 4.32
CA LYS A 107 -5.84 15.20 5.60
C LYS A 107 -4.76 16.21 5.90
N ASP A 108 -4.47 16.39 7.19
CA ASP A 108 -3.41 17.27 7.65
C ASP A 108 -2.05 16.82 7.07
N PRO A 109 -1.23 17.72 6.50
CA PRO A 109 0.13 17.39 6.06
C PRO A 109 0.97 16.65 7.12
N GLU A 110 0.78 16.94 8.40
CA GLU A 110 1.51 16.29 9.50
C GLU A 110 1.25 14.78 9.57
N LEU A 111 0.05 14.33 9.19
CA LEU A 111 -0.30 12.90 9.11
C LEU A 111 0.61 12.17 8.12
N PHE A 112 0.83 12.76 6.94
CA PHE A 112 1.68 12.17 5.91
C PHE A 112 3.15 12.29 6.26
N GLN A 113 3.55 13.42 6.83
CA GLN A 113 4.94 13.65 7.24
C GLN A 113 5.41 12.59 8.24
N ARG A 114 4.58 12.24 9.23
CA ARG A 114 4.87 11.18 10.19
C ARG A 114 5.13 9.83 9.53
N GLY A 115 4.29 9.44 8.56
CA GLY A 115 4.48 8.20 7.80
C GLY A 115 5.76 8.20 6.97
N VAL A 116 6.06 9.32 6.30
CA VAL A 116 7.29 9.49 5.52
C VAL A 116 8.54 9.40 6.39
N GLU A 117 8.54 10.04 7.57
CA GLU A 117 9.66 10.00 8.50
C GLU A 117 9.91 8.59 9.02
N PHE A 118 8.86 7.88 9.41
CA PHE A 118 8.95 6.49 9.86
C PHE A 118 9.52 5.57 8.77
N ALA A 119 8.98 5.65 7.54
CA ALA A 119 9.48 4.87 6.41
C ALA A 119 10.94 5.22 6.07
N SER A 120 11.30 6.51 6.10
CA SER A 120 12.65 6.97 5.79
C SER A 120 13.66 6.44 6.79
N GLN A 121 13.33 6.46 8.08
CA GLN A 121 14.19 5.89 9.13
C GLN A 121 14.39 4.38 8.93
N ALA A 122 13.33 3.64 8.62
CA ALA A 122 13.40 2.21 8.35
C ALA A 122 14.33 1.87 7.16
N LEU A 123 14.24 2.66 6.08
CA LEU A 123 15.05 2.46 4.88
C LEU A 123 16.54 2.82 5.08
N VAL A 124 16.85 3.78 5.95
CA VAL A 124 18.22 4.16 6.31
C VAL A 124 18.85 3.17 7.29
N LEU A 125 18.10 2.73 8.30
CA LEU A 125 18.58 1.80 9.34
C LEU A 125 18.85 0.40 8.80
N ALA A 126 18.26 0.03 7.65
CA ALA A 126 18.50 -1.25 7.02
C ALA A 126 18.93 -1.10 5.55
N PRO A 127 20.19 -0.68 5.29
CA PRO A 127 20.71 -0.41 3.95
C PRO A 127 20.56 -1.58 2.97
N THR A 128 20.45 -2.81 3.49
CA THR A 128 20.33 -4.04 2.70
C THR A 128 19.18 -4.97 3.12
N GLY A 129 18.27 -4.57 4.02
CA GLY A 129 17.32 -5.54 4.61
C GLY A 129 15.94 -5.06 5.07
N GLY A 130 15.68 -3.75 5.15
CA GLY A 130 14.38 -3.24 5.60
C GLY A 130 13.34 -3.35 4.51
N ARG A 131 12.22 -4.01 4.79
CA ARG A 131 11.04 -4.05 3.92
C ARG A 131 9.84 -3.52 4.68
N PHE A 132 8.98 -2.75 4.01
CA PHE A 132 7.79 -2.18 4.63
C PHE A 132 6.53 -2.47 3.81
N CYS A 133 5.38 -2.44 4.48
CA CYS A 133 4.06 -2.37 3.85
C CYS A 133 3.19 -1.26 4.44
#